data_AF-A0A7S4SXL6-F1
#
_entry.id   AF-A0A7S4SXL6-F1
#
_cell.length_a   1.000
_cell.length_b   1.000
_cell.length_c   1.000
_cell.angle_alpha   90.00
_cell.angle_beta   90.00
_cell.angle_gamma   90.00
#
_symmetry.space_group_name_H-M   'P 1'
#
loop_
_entity.id
_entity.type
_entity.pdbx_description
1 polymer ?
#
loop_
_entity_poly.entity_id
_entity_poly.type
_entity_poly.pdbx_seq_one_letter_code
_entity_poly.pdbx_strand_id
1 'polypeptide(L)'
;MTSPNQCDTSMASETTELNEYEQPSNDIILGGETKGSGVKSNSEDTTDSFSGIESELDDDKSDITEKHELDGDGDNDHPLEGVPGFYDLPSPEEINDEGGDLPPEFIVNVESIIGRYRAKCFFSKNWLLREAALNKTSLLLNEIRNEIEMERYARVLCSMIERAVDDRVVQVYLTSLILLDDAITEIEMADLPNKKTFSLLSKITPNLVNKL
;
A
#
# COMPACT_ATOMS: atom_id res chain seq x y z
N MET A 1 -13.58 4.81 67.16
CA MET A 1 -14.36 5.95 66.64
C MET A 1 -13.45 7.15 66.64
N THR A 2 -12.77 7.38 65.52
CA THR A 2 -11.86 8.52 65.34
C THR A 2 -11.89 8.88 63.86
N SER A 3 -12.13 10.16 63.58
CA SER A 3 -12.55 10.74 62.32
C SER A 3 -11.53 10.63 61.17
N PRO A 4 -11.99 10.73 59.90
CA PRO A 4 -11.12 10.68 58.72
C PRO A 4 -10.57 12.08 58.35
N ASN A 5 -9.30 12.11 57.94
CA ASN A 5 -8.67 13.27 57.29
C ASN A 5 -9.05 13.30 55.81
N GLN A 6 -9.68 14.38 55.39
CA GLN A 6 -9.88 14.75 53.98
C GLN A 6 -8.63 15.51 53.51
N CYS A 7 -7.97 15.00 52.47
CA CYS A 7 -6.97 15.76 51.72
C CYS A 7 -7.66 16.32 50.47
N ASP A 8 -7.87 17.64 50.50
CA ASP A 8 -8.21 18.44 49.33
C ASP A 8 -7.00 18.52 48.39
N THR A 9 -7.10 17.89 47.23
CA THR A 9 -6.17 18.12 46.10
C THR A 9 -6.85 19.04 45.10
N SER A 10 -6.48 20.31 45.18
CA SER A 10 -6.84 21.39 44.27
C SER A 10 -6.43 21.09 42.83
N MET A 11 -7.38 21.26 41.91
CA MET A 11 -7.17 21.32 40.47
C MET A 11 -6.36 22.56 40.10
N ALA A 12 -5.28 22.37 39.33
CA ALA A 12 -4.65 23.43 38.55
C ALA A 12 -4.99 23.19 37.09
N SER A 13 -5.82 24.06 36.52
CA SER A 13 -6.16 24.13 35.11
C SER A 13 -5.00 24.78 34.38
N GLU A 14 -4.29 24.01 33.56
CA GLU A 14 -3.23 24.50 32.69
C GLU A 14 -3.85 24.93 31.36
N THR A 15 -3.97 26.24 31.17
CA THR A 15 -4.38 26.87 29.91
C THR A 15 -3.19 26.91 28.96
N THR A 16 -3.15 25.98 28.01
CA THR A 16 -2.18 26.02 26.90
C THR A 16 -2.67 27.02 25.85
N GLU A 17 -1.92 28.11 25.70
CA GLU A 17 -2.07 29.09 24.62
C GLU A 17 -1.77 28.44 23.25
N LEU A 18 -2.69 28.61 22.32
CA LEU A 18 -2.55 28.25 20.92
C LEU A 18 -1.60 29.24 20.23
N ASN A 19 -0.41 28.78 19.85
CA ASN A 19 0.46 29.53 18.93
C ASN A 19 -0.09 29.38 17.50
N GLU A 20 -0.65 30.47 16.98
CA GLU A 20 -0.93 30.66 15.56
C GLU A 20 0.40 30.70 14.79
N TYR A 21 0.70 29.63 14.04
CA TYR A 21 1.77 29.64 13.04
C TYR A 21 1.25 30.28 11.76
N GLU A 22 1.65 31.53 11.50
CA GLU A 22 1.50 32.19 10.21
C GLU A 22 2.26 31.40 9.12
N GLN A 23 1.55 30.96 8.09
CA GLN A 23 2.15 30.35 6.90
C GLN A 23 2.77 31.41 5.99
N PRO A 24 4.02 31.26 5.53
CA PRO A 24 4.57 32.13 4.50
C PRO A 24 4.00 31.77 3.12
N SER A 25 3.42 32.77 2.47
CA SER A 25 3.00 32.73 1.06
C SER A 25 4.21 32.55 0.14
N ASN A 26 4.27 31.42 -0.57
CA ASN A 26 5.24 31.19 -1.63
C ASN A 26 4.63 31.56 -2.98
N ASP A 27 4.80 32.82 -3.39
CA ASP A 27 4.68 33.26 -4.78
C ASP A 27 6.01 32.98 -5.50
N ILE A 28 6.11 31.91 -6.31
CA ILE A 28 7.23 31.75 -7.25
C ILE A 28 6.78 31.21 -8.63
N ILE A 29 6.63 32.18 -9.55
CA ILE A 29 7.10 32.24 -10.95
C ILE A 29 6.79 31.07 -11.91
N LEU A 30 5.82 31.34 -12.78
CA LEU A 30 5.65 30.75 -14.12
C LEU A 30 6.78 31.20 -15.06
N GLY A 31 7.46 30.26 -15.72
CA GLY A 31 8.28 30.59 -16.89
C GLY A 31 9.21 29.46 -17.33
N GLY A 32 8.94 28.87 -18.51
CA GLY A 32 9.88 27.95 -19.13
C GLY A 32 9.30 27.07 -20.24
N GLU A 33 8.81 27.66 -21.31
CA GLU A 33 8.61 26.93 -22.58
C GLU A 33 9.97 26.44 -23.11
N THR A 34 10.09 25.14 -23.40
CA THR A 34 11.13 24.65 -24.33
C THR A 34 10.50 23.79 -25.42
N LYS A 35 10.57 24.32 -26.64
CA LYS A 35 10.31 23.61 -27.89
C LYS A 35 11.53 22.73 -28.20
N GLY A 36 11.30 21.43 -28.42
CA GLY A 36 12.31 20.48 -28.89
C GLY A 36 11.73 19.58 -29.98
N SER A 37 12.19 19.79 -31.21
CA SER A 37 11.77 19.15 -32.44
C SER A 37 12.70 17.97 -32.80
N GLY A 38 12.19 16.97 -33.54
CA GLY A 38 12.99 15.93 -34.23
C GLY A 38 12.39 14.52 -34.11
N VAL A 39 11.47 14.10 -34.99
CA VAL A 39 11.71 13.42 -36.29
C VAL A 39 12.62 12.20 -36.19
N LYS A 40 12.07 11.00 -36.40
CA LYS A 40 12.43 10.07 -37.49
C LYS A 40 11.52 8.85 -37.52
N SER A 41 10.77 8.78 -38.62
CA SER A 41 10.11 7.61 -39.19
C SER A 41 11.14 6.55 -39.61
N ASN A 42 10.81 5.27 -39.42
CA ASN A 42 11.34 4.18 -40.25
C ASN A 42 10.24 3.16 -40.50
N SER A 43 10.05 2.91 -41.79
CA SER A 43 9.19 1.95 -42.47
C SER A 43 10.00 0.70 -42.82
N GLU A 44 9.39 -0.48 -42.74
CA GLU A 44 9.73 -1.76 -43.40
C GLU A 44 8.66 -2.74 -42.86
N ASP A 45 7.55 -3.07 -43.53
CA ASP A 45 7.33 -3.74 -44.82
C ASP A 45 8.01 -5.11 -44.94
N THR A 46 7.29 -6.17 -44.55
CA THR A 46 7.48 -7.54 -45.04
C THR A 46 6.14 -8.28 -45.03
N THR A 47 5.65 -8.55 -46.24
CA THR A 47 4.60 -9.50 -46.59
C THR A 47 5.20 -10.90 -46.75
N ASP A 48 4.54 -11.94 -46.22
CA ASP A 48 4.33 -13.25 -46.87
C ASP A 48 3.47 -14.13 -45.94
N SER A 49 2.27 -14.57 -46.32
CA SER A 49 1.92 -15.66 -47.25
C SER A 49 1.87 -17.05 -46.59
N PHE A 50 0.62 -17.51 -46.38
CA PHE A 50 0.06 -18.79 -46.84
C PHE A 50 0.07 -20.07 -45.96
N SER A 51 -1.13 -20.70 -45.93
CA SER A 51 -1.55 -22.07 -45.55
C SER A 51 -1.22 -22.57 -44.13
N GLY A 52 -2.14 -23.05 -43.30
CA GLY A 52 -3.27 -23.94 -43.59
C GLY A 52 -2.91 -25.35 -43.11
N ILE A 53 -3.49 -25.80 -41.98
CA ILE A 53 -3.55 -27.18 -41.42
C ILE A 53 -4.56 -27.09 -40.26
N GLU A 54 -5.81 -27.48 -40.51
CA GLU A 54 -6.41 -28.76 -40.10
C GLU A 54 -6.59 -28.90 -38.58
N SER A 55 -7.85 -28.68 -38.21
CA SER A 55 -8.51 -29.01 -36.96
C SER A 55 -8.58 -30.52 -36.77
N GLU A 56 -8.19 -31.01 -35.59
CA GLU A 56 -8.79 -32.17 -34.91
C GLU A 56 -7.99 -32.44 -33.63
N LEU A 57 -8.47 -31.96 -32.49
CA LEU A 57 -8.02 -32.41 -31.16
C LEU A 57 -9.21 -32.43 -30.19
N ASP A 58 -9.75 -33.64 -30.07
CA ASP A 58 -10.24 -34.32 -28.87
C ASP A 58 -10.75 -33.49 -27.68
N ASP A 59 -12.07 -33.59 -27.49
CA ASP A 59 -12.80 -33.32 -26.25
C ASP A 59 -12.31 -34.25 -25.12
N ASP A 60 -11.37 -33.79 -24.28
CA ASP A 60 -11.11 -34.39 -22.96
C ASP A 60 -11.72 -33.53 -21.85
N LYS A 61 -12.85 -34.01 -21.36
CA LYS A 61 -13.72 -33.37 -20.38
C LYS A 61 -13.22 -33.70 -18.97
N SER A 62 -12.13 -33.06 -18.54
CA SER A 62 -11.71 -33.10 -17.14
C SER A 62 -12.43 -32.04 -16.33
N ASP A 63 -13.41 -32.52 -15.57
CA ASP A 63 -14.06 -31.93 -14.40
C ASP A 63 -13.04 -31.23 -13.48
N ILE A 64 -12.85 -29.92 -13.70
CA ILE A 64 -12.27 -29.03 -12.69
C ILE A 64 -13.46 -28.39 -11.99
N THR A 65 -13.84 -29.04 -10.89
CA THR A 65 -14.66 -28.46 -9.86
C THR A 65 -13.94 -27.19 -9.35
N GLU A 66 -14.32 -26.02 -9.87
CA GLU A 66 -14.01 -24.71 -9.30
C GLU A 66 -14.52 -24.70 -7.87
N LYS A 67 -13.63 -25.06 -6.95
CA LYS A 67 -13.86 -24.97 -5.53
C LYS A 67 -13.41 -23.59 -5.07
N HIS A 68 -14.41 -22.85 -4.62
CA HIS A 68 -14.34 -21.81 -3.61
C HIS A 68 -13.81 -20.44 -4.06
N GLU A 69 -14.66 -19.73 -4.81
CA GLU A 69 -14.86 -18.31 -4.52
C GLU A 69 -15.33 -18.21 -3.06
N LEU A 70 -14.46 -17.70 -2.17
CA LEU A 70 -14.87 -17.21 -0.86
C LEU A 70 -15.37 -15.78 -1.00
N ASP A 71 -16.32 -15.56 -1.90
CA ASP A 71 -16.96 -14.26 -2.08
C ASP A 71 -18.44 -14.42 -1.78
N GLY A 72 -18.85 -14.03 -0.57
CA GLY A 72 -20.26 -13.76 -0.30
C GLY A 72 -20.80 -14.29 1.02
N ASP A 73 -20.30 -13.78 2.16
CA ASP A 73 -21.13 -13.64 3.35
C ASP A 73 -21.41 -12.14 3.57
N GLY A 74 -22.47 -11.66 2.91
CA GLY A 74 -23.40 -10.67 3.45
C GLY A 74 -22.88 -9.35 4.04
N ASP A 75 -22.20 -8.53 3.25
CA ASP A 75 -22.44 -7.08 3.17
C ASP A 75 -21.77 -6.55 1.90
N ASN A 76 -22.45 -5.71 1.13
CA ASN A 76 -21.95 -5.16 -0.15
C ASN A 76 -20.87 -4.09 0.07
N ASP A 77 -19.99 -4.28 1.05
CA ASP A 77 -18.98 -3.31 1.41
C ASP A 77 -17.81 -3.40 0.43
N HIS A 78 -17.50 -2.26 -0.18
CA HIS A 78 -16.40 -2.17 -1.12
C HIS A 78 -15.08 -2.54 -0.42
N PRO A 79 -14.13 -3.26 -1.04
CA PRO A 79 -12.88 -3.63 -0.37
C PRO A 79 -12.07 -2.44 0.16
N LEU A 80 -12.28 -1.24 -0.39
CA LEU A 80 -11.67 0.02 0.02
C LEU A 80 -12.60 0.93 0.87
N GLU A 81 -13.70 0.40 1.39
CA GLU A 81 -14.63 1.15 2.25
C GLU A 81 -13.87 1.85 3.40
N GLY A 82 -14.24 3.10 3.70
CA GLY A 82 -13.55 3.94 4.69
C GLY A 82 -12.32 4.70 4.17
N VAL A 83 -11.84 4.44 2.95
CA VAL A 83 -10.78 5.26 2.32
C VAL A 83 -11.39 6.49 1.64
N PRO A 84 -10.86 7.70 1.84
CA PRO A 84 -11.37 8.89 1.15
C PRO A 84 -11.38 8.76 -0.38
N GLY A 85 -12.51 9.03 -1.02
CA GLY A 85 -12.64 9.04 -2.49
C GLY A 85 -12.66 7.67 -3.16
N PHE A 86 -12.84 6.57 -2.42
CA PHE A 86 -12.73 5.22 -2.99
C PHE A 86 -13.75 4.92 -4.11
N TYR A 87 -14.89 5.60 -4.11
CA TYR A 87 -15.98 5.41 -5.08
C TYR A 87 -15.65 5.93 -6.49
N ASP A 88 -14.68 6.83 -6.62
CA ASP A 88 -14.23 7.39 -7.90
C ASP A 88 -13.05 6.60 -8.51
N LEU A 89 -12.54 5.60 -7.79
CA LEU A 89 -11.39 4.82 -8.24
C LEU A 89 -11.81 3.80 -9.31
N PRO A 90 -11.01 3.62 -10.37
CA PRO A 90 -11.24 2.56 -11.33
C PRO A 90 -10.96 1.19 -10.69
N SER A 91 -11.52 0.13 -11.25
CA SER A 91 -11.11 -1.24 -10.86
C SER A 91 -9.62 -1.45 -11.13
N PRO A 92 -8.88 -2.13 -10.23
CA PRO A 92 -7.46 -2.39 -10.42
C PRO A 92 -7.23 -3.40 -11.54
N GLU A 93 -6.12 -3.23 -12.25
CA GLU A 93 -5.64 -4.20 -13.24
C GLU A 93 -5.12 -5.49 -12.56
N GLU A 94 -4.90 -6.53 -13.37
CA GLU A 94 -4.17 -7.71 -12.92
C GLU A 94 -2.70 -7.36 -12.62
N ILE A 95 -2.12 -8.09 -11.67
CA ILE A 95 -0.71 -7.91 -11.30
C ILE A 95 0.15 -8.47 -12.43
N ASN A 96 0.50 -7.60 -13.38
CA ASN A 96 1.37 -7.95 -14.48
C ASN A 96 2.83 -7.76 -14.04
N ASP A 97 3.58 -8.85 -13.90
CA ASP A 97 5.03 -8.82 -13.68
C ASP A 97 5.79 -8.52 -15.00
N GLU A 98 5.34 -7.51 -15.75
CA GLU A 98 5.92 -7.12 -17.04
C GLU A 98 7.40 -6.70 -16.94
N GLY A 99 7.93 -6.54 -15.71
CA GLY A 99 9.32 -6.20 -15.44
C GLY A 99 10.16 -7.32 -14.80
N GLY A 100 9.58 -8.41 -14.31
CA GLY A 100 10.32 -9.49 -13.62
C GLY A 100 10.97 -9.10 -12.29
N ASP A 101 10.73 -7.88 -11.82
CA ASP A 101 11.44 -7.30 -10.68
C ASP A 101 10.82 -7.69 -9.33
N LEU A 102 9.61 -8.26 -9.33
CA LEU A 102 8.88 -8.61 -8.12
C LEU A 102 8.88 -10.12 -7.88
N PRO A 103 9.42 -10.59 -6.74
CA PRO A 103 9.32 -12.00 -6.38
C PRO A 103 7.85 -12.44 -6.26
N PRO A 104 7.42 -13.55 -6.89
CA PRO A 104 6.03 -14.03 -6.76
C PRO A 104 5.60 -14.28 -5.31
N GLU A 105 6.55 -14.72 -4.47
CA GLU A 105 6.33 -14.91 -3.04
C GLU A 105 5.92 -13.62 -2.33
N PHE A 106 6.46 -12.47 -2.76
CA PHE A 106 6.10 -11.19 -2.17
C PHE A 106 4.64 -10.83 -2.46
N ILE A 107 4.17 -11.04 -3.69
CA ILE A 107 2.77 -10.79 -4.07
C ILE A 107 1.83 -11.67 -3.23
N VAL A 108 2.10 -12.98 -3.16
CA VAL A 108 1.29 -13.93 -2.37
C VAL A 108 1.27 -13.54 -0.88
N ASN A 109 2.40 -13.09 -0.35
CA ASN A 109 2.48 -12.63 1.03
C ASN A 109 1.64 -11.36 1.27
N VAL A 110 1.68 -10.38 0.35
CA VAL A 110 0.83 -9.18 0.43
C VAL A 110 -0.65 -9.55 0.32
N GLU A 111 -1.03 -10.42 -0.62
CA GLU A 111 -2.40 -10.90 -0.76
C GLU A 111 -2.90 -11.58 0.53
N SER A 112 -2.04 -12.33 1.22
CA SER A 112 -2.40 -13.00 2.47
C SER A 112 -2.66 -12.05 3.65
N ILE A 113 -2.26 -10.78 3.55
CA ILE A 113 -2.37 -9.76 4.60
C ILE A 113 -3.56 -8.83 4.30
N ILE A 114 -3.63 -8.28 3.09
CA ILE A 114 -4.62 -7.25 2.74
C ILE A 114 -5.72 -7.75 1.80
N GLY A 115 -5.64 -9.01 1.36
CA GLY A 115 -6.56 -9.60 0.39
C GLY A 115 -6.19 -9.27 -1.05
N ARG A 116 -6.68 -10.10 -1.98
CA ARG A 116 -6.32 -10.05 -3.41
C ARG A 116 -6.63 -8.71 -4.07
N TYR A 117 -7.82 -8.16 -3.84
CA TYR A 117 -8.22 -6.89 -4.46
C TYR A 117 -7.29 -5.74 -4.03
N ARG A 118 -7.00 -5.63 -2.73
CA ARG A 118 -6.13 -4.55 -2.21
C ARG A 118 -4.68 -4.73 -2.63
N ALA A 119 -4.22 -5.97 -2.77
CA ALA A 119 -2.91 -6.27 -3.35
C ALA A 119 -2.83 -5.80 -4.81
N LYS A 120 -3.85 -6.06 -5.64
CA LYS A 120 -3.93 -5.52 -7.01
C LYS A 120 -3.85 -3.99 -7.02
N CYS A 121 -4.58 -3.32 -6.13
CA CYS A 121 -4.49 -1.87 -5.97
C CYS A 121 -3.07 -1.42 -5.58
N PHE A 122 -2.41 -2.11 -4.64
CA PHE A 122 -1.06 -1.81 -4.18
C PHE A 122 0.00 -1.95 -5.29
N PHE A 123 -0.17 -2.91 -6.20
CA PHE A 123 0.72 -3.12 -7.34
C PHE A 123 0.30 -2.39 -8.62
N SER A 124 -0.79 -1.62 -8.59
CA SER A 124 -1.33 -0.91 -9.76
C SER A 124 -0.38 0.17 -10.29
N LYS A 125 -0.37 0.34 -11.60
CA LYS A 125 0.22 1.48 -12.33
C LYS A 125 -0.47 2.79 -11.94
N ASN A 126 -1.74 2.76 -11.53
CA ASN A 126 -2.48 3.92 -11.06
C ASN A 126 -2.10 4.26 -9.61
N TRP A 127 -1.50 5.43 -9.40
CA TRP A 127 -1.02 5.85 -8.09
C TRP A 127 -2.14 6.06 -7.06
N LEU A 128 -3.34 6.45 -7.51
CA LEU A 128 -4.51 6.62 -6.63
C LEU A 128 -4.92 5.29 -5.98
N LEU A 129 -4.83 4.19 -6.74
CA LEU A 129 -5.10 2.85 -6.23
C LEU A 129 -4.04 2.40 -5.20
N ARG A 130 -2.77 2.73 -5.45
CA ARG A 130 -1.68 2.43 -4.51
C ARG A 130 -1.86 3.19 -3.19
N GLU A 131 -2.13 4.49 -3.27
CA GLU A 131 -2.42 5.32 -2.10
C GLU A 131 -3.63 4.79 -1.33
N ALA A 132 -4.72 4.47 -2.02
CA ALA A 132 -5.92 3.92 -1.39
C ALA A 132 -5.66 2.57 -0.70
N ALA A 133 -4.85 1.69 -1.31
CA ALA A 133 -4.45 0.42 -0.71
C ALA A 133 -3.65 0.63 0.59
N LEU A 134 -2.71 1.58 0.61
CA LEU A 134 -1.94 1.92 1.80
C LEU A 134 -2.83 2.47 2.91
N ASN A 135 -3.71 3.42 2.60
CA ASN A 135 -4.68 3.96 3.55
C ASN A 135 -5.59 2.87 4.11
N LYS A 136 -6.10 1.98 3.25
CA LYS A 136 -6.93 0.85 3.72
C LYS A 136 -6.12 -0.09 4.61
N THR A 137 -4.84 -0.30 4.31
CA THR A 137 -3.95 -1.12 5.15
C THR A 137 -3.84 -0.54 6.54
N SER A 138 -3.61 0.78 6.69
CA SER A 138 -3.61 1.46 8.00
C SER A 138 -4.89 1.22 8.80
N LEU A 139 -6.06 1.31 8.13
CA LEU A 139 -7.35 1.06 8.79
C LEU A 139 -7.54 -0.39 9.27
N LEU A 140 -6.84 -1.35 8.67
CA LEU A 140 -6.99 -2.78 8.94
C LEU A 140 -5.89 -3.36 9.84
N LEU A 141 -4.87 -2.58 10.23
CA LEU A 141 -3.69 -3.11 10.93
C LEU A 141 -4.04 -3.95 12.16
N ASN A 142 -4.96 -3.46 13.00
CA ASN A 142 -5.40 -4.18 14.20
C ASN A 142 -6.13 -5.49 13.85
N GLU A 143 -6.99 -5.49 12.84
CA GLU A 143 -7.70 -6.69 12.39
C GLU A 143 -6.71 -7.75 11.87
N ILE A 144 -5.84 -7.35 10.94
CA ILE A 144 -4.84 -8.21 10.31
C ILE A 144 -3.89 -8.80 11.36
N ARG A 145 -3.46 -7.98 12.34
CA ARG A 145 -2.58 -8.40 13.44
C ARG A 145 -3.18 -9.56 14.25
N ASN A 146 -4.50 -9.58 14.44
CA ASN A 146 -5.16 -10.62 15.23
C ASN A 146 -5.32 -11.95 14.48
N GLU A 147 -5.19 -11.95 13.15
CA GLU A 147 -5.38 -13.11 12.29
C GLU A 147 -4.08 -13.84 11.94
N ILE A 148 -2.95 -13.13 11.99
CA ILE A 148 -1.67 -13.59 11.44
C ILE A 148 -0.58 -13.58 12.51
N GLU A 149 0.34 -14.53 12.42
CA GLU A 149 1.51 -14.59 13.29
C GLU A 149 2.34 -13.29 13.18
N MET A 150 2.65 -12.68 14.33
CA MET A 150 3.16 -11.31 14.41
C MET A 150 4.49 -11.11 13.65
N GLU A 151 5.40 -12.07 13.68
CA GLU A 151 6.67 -11.95 12.96
C GLU A 151 6.46 -11.98 11.45
N ARG A 152 5.58 -12.86 10.95
CA ARG A 152 5.17 -12.86 9.54
C ARG A 152 4.50 -11.54 9.17
N TYR A 153 3.55 -11.07 9.97
CA TYR A 153 2.85 -9.80 9.77
C TYR A 153 3.83 -8.62 9.65
N ALA A 154 4.71 -8.44 10.64
CA ALA A 154 5.69 -7.36 10.66
C ALA A 154 6.64 -7.42 9.45
N ARG A 155 7.07 -8.63 9.05
CA ARG A 155 7.93 -8.82 7.88
C ARG A 155 7.25 -8.38 6.60
N VAL A 156 6.01 -8.81 6.35
CA VAL A 156 5.30 -8.48 5.12
C VAL A 156 4.96 -7.00 5.07
N LEU A 157 4.49 -6.43 6.19
CA LEU A 157 4.17 -5.01 6.29
C LEU A 157 5.41 -4.13 6.05
N CYS A 158 6.56 -4.47 6.65
CA CYS A 158 7.80 -3.75 6.40
C CYS A 158 8.27 -3.88 4.93
N SER A 159 8.09 -5.04 4.29
CA SER A 159 8.41 -5.19 2.86
C SER A 159 7.47 -4.37 1.96
N MET A 160 6.18 -4.24 2.33
CA MET A 160 5.25 -3.34 1.63
C MET A 160 5.71 -1.89 1.75
N ILE A 161 6.06 -1.45 2.97
CA ILE A 161 6.55 -0.09 3.23
C ILE A 161 7.86 0.15 2.47
N GLU A 162 8.82 -0.78 2.53
CA GLU A 162 10.11 -0.69 1.82
C GLU A 162 9.91 -0.39 0.32
N ARG A 163 8.92 -1.02 -0.31
CA ARG A 163 8.55 -0.73 -1.69
C ARG A 163 7.84 0.61 -1.86
N ALA A 164 6.90 0.93 -0.98
CA ALA A 164 6.09 2.15 -1.10
C ALA A 164 6.88 3.44 -0.83
N VAL A 165 7.92 3.39 0.02
CA VAL A 165 8.79 4.56 0.27
C VAL A 165 9.70 4.89 -0.92
N ASP A 166 9.86 3.97 -1.86
CA ASP A 166 10.58 4.23 -3.12
C ASP A 166 9.63 4.68 -4.25
N ASP A 167 8.35 4.92 -3.96
CA ASP A 167 7.42 5.41 -4.98
C ASP A 167 7.87 6.78 -5.52
N ARG A 168 7.63 6.99 -6.81
CA ARG A 168 7.97 8.23 -7.52
C ARG A 168 6.91 9.31 -7.28
N VAL A 169 5.70 8.91 -6.92
CA VAL A 169 4.59 9.82 -6.61
C VAL A 169 4.66 10.21 -5.14
N VAL A 170 4.82 11.51 -4.88
CA VAL A 170 5.01 12.05 -3.52
C VAL A 170 3.85 11.70 -2.59
N GLN A 171 2.61 11.66 -3.08
CA GLN A 171 1.45 11.29 -2.25
C GLN A 171 1.54 9.84 -1.75
N VAL A 172 1.90 8.89 -2.62
CA VAL A 172 2.09 7.48 -2.22
C VAL A 172 3.24 7.35 -1.22
N TYR A 173 4.34 8.08 -1.44
CA TYR A 173 5.45 8.16 -0.50
C TYR A 173 5.00 8.67 0.87
N LEU A 174 4.30 9.81 0.95
CA LEU A 174 3.83 10.38 2.22
C LEU A 174 2.85 9.43 2.94
N THR A 175 1.91 8.83 2.20
CA THR A 175 0.98 7.83 2.75
C THR A 175 1.71 6.60 3.27
N SER A 176 2.83 6.19 2.65
CA SER A 176 3.67 5.11 3.15
C SER A 176 4.40 5.46 4.45
N LEU A 177 4.72 6.75 4.69
CA LEU A 177 5.31 7.19 5.95
C LEU A 177 4.30 7.17 7.10
N ILE A 178 3.04 7.49 6.81
CA ILE A 178 1.94 7.33 7.77
C ILE A 178 1.79 5.86 8.14
N LEU A 179 1.73 4.97 7.13
CA LEU A 179 1.67 3.52 7.37
C LEU A 179 2.90 3.01 8.14
N LEU A 180 4.09 3.57 7.92
CA LEU A 180 5.29 3.23 8.68
C LEU A 180 5.18 3.60 10.15
N ASP A 181 4.67 4.79 10.47
CA ASP A 181 4.43 5.24 11.84
C ASP A 181 3.41 4.34 12.56
N ASP A 182 2.30 4.03 11.89
CA ASP A 182 1.29 3.10 12.38
C ASP A 182 1.88 1.69 12.60
N ALA A 183 2.67 1.20 11.64
CA ALA A 183 3.32 -0.11 11.71
C ALA A 183 4.31 -0.23 12.88
N ILE A 184 5.09 0.84 13.13
CA ILE A 184 6.03 0.88 14.27
C ILE A 184 5.24 0.80 15.58
N THR A 185 4.17 1.58 15.71
CA THR A 185 3.29 1.56 16.89
C THR A 185 2.74 0.16 17.15
N GLU A 186 2.24 -0.52 16.13
CA GLU A 186 1.73 -1.89 16.26
C GLU A 186 2.81 -2.92 16.63
N ILE A 187 4.02 -2.78 16.07
CA ILE A 187 5.15 -3.67 16.40
C ILE A 187 5.62 -3.48 17.84
N GLU A 188 5.66 -2.23 18.32
CA GLU A 188 5.99 -1.91 19.71
C GLU A 188 4.94 -2.48 20.68
N MET A 189 3.65 -2.33 20.36
CA MET A 189 2.56 -2.91 21.15
C MET A 189 2.57 -4.44 21.21
N ALA A 190 3.18 -5.09 20.22
CA ALA A 190 3.31 -6.54 20.17
C ALA A 190 4.56 -7.09 20.89
N ASP A 191 5.37 -6.23 21.50
CA ASP A 191 6.60 -6.59 22.23
C ASP A 191 7.57 -7.45 21.40
N LEU A 192 7.72 -7.10 20.12
CA LEU A 192 8.64 -7.80 19.22
C LEU A 192 10.10 -7.53 19.65
N PRO A 193 11.01 -8.53 19.66
CA PRO A 193 12.38 -8.30 20.08
C PRO A 193 13.07 -7.20 19.26
N ASN A 194 13.66 -6.20 19.93
CA ASN A 194 14.33 -5.05 19.30
C ASN A 194 15.28 -5.43 18.15
N LYS A 195 15.99 -6.56 18.27
CA LYS A 195 16.88 -7.06 17.20
C LYS A 195 16.14 -7.35 15.90
N LYS A 196 14.92 -7.91 15.99
CA LYS A 196 14.07 -8.20 14.83
C LYS A 196 13.49 -6.91 14.26
N THR A 197 12.94 -6.05 15.10
CA THR A 197 12.41 -4.74 14.70
C THR A 197 13.46 -3.92 13.97
N PHE A 198 14.67 -3.80 14.54
CA PHE A 198 15.79 -3.10 13.92
C PHE A 198 16.18 -3.74 12.57
N SER A 199 16.22 -5.07 12.48
CA SER A 199 16.54 -5.75 11.23
C SER A 199 15.50 -5.47 10.13
N LEU A 200 14.22 -5.31 10.47
CA LEU A 200 13.18 -4.96 9.51
C LEU A 200 13.31 -3.50 9.06
N LEU A 201 13.40 -2.57 10.03
CA LEU A 201 13.48 -1.13 9.76
C LEU A 201 14.77 -0.74 9.02
N SER A 202 15.87 -1.47 9.25
CA SER A 202 17.16 -1.21 8.59
C SER A 202 17.11 -1.32 7.07
N LYS A 203 16.10 -2.01 6.51
CA LYS A 203 15.89 -2.09 5.06
C LYS A 203 15.24 -0.84 4.48
N ILE A 204 14.40 -0.18 5.27
CA ILE A 204 13.66 1.03 4.88
C ILE A 204 14.53 2.28 5.05
N THR A 205 15.39 2.29 6.07
CA THR A 205 16.24 3.45 6.42
C THR A 205 17.04 4.04 5.25
N PRO A 206 17.71 3.25 4.38
CA PRO A 206 18.46 3.81 3.25
C PRO A 206 17.57 4.61 2.30
N ASN A 207 16.36 4.12 2.00
CA ASN A 207 15.43 4.80 1.11
C ASN A 207 14.95 6.12 1.71
N LEU A 208 14.71 6.16 3.02
CA LEU A 208 14.35 7.39 3.72
C LEU A 208 15.48 8.42 3.68
N VAL A 209 16.71 8.00 3.99
CA VAL A 209 17.89 8.90 3.98
C VAL A 209 18.18 9.44 2.60
N ASN A 210 17.97 8.65 1.54
CA ASN A 210 18.19 9.08 0.16
C ASN A 210 17.16 10.13 -0.33
N LYS A 211 16.04 10.31 0.36
CA LYS A 211 14.98 11.27 0.02
C LYS A 211 15.08 12.60 0.79
N LEU A 212 15.97 12.67 1.79
CA LEU A 212 16.29 13.90 2.56
C LEU A 212 17.27 14.79 1.78
#